data_AF-A0AA36IS21-F1
#
_entry.id   AF-A0AA36IS21-F1
#
_cell.length_a   1.000
_cell.length_b   1.000
_cell.length_c   1.000
_cell.angle_alpha   90.00
_cell.angle_beta   90.00
_cell.angle_gamma   90.00
#
_symmetry.space_group_name_H-M   'P 1'
#
loop_
_entity.id
_entity.type
_entity.pdbx_description
1 polymer ?
#
loop_
_entity_poly.entity_id
_entity_poly.type
_entity_poly.pdbx_seq_one_letter_code
_entity_poly.pdbx_strand_id
1 'polypeptide(L)'
;MEWRHGRFVAYRGEPVPQNAHPGWWSPGPFVAPPATFGQPSAFPPQQTLAFSGCRAAGKPARERQLDETYCLVGEDGRPKPFSSVSQISRGNYEGMISRIFECGGPRMLFMNQPQDPKERQRLETCRETVARFLQETVSDHIGDGVRKKGVGEKEAEVDAFYDGSFKEFAAKIQGLSEVKVSATCANVQRVLVEICSDSRYVAMKLYQIEIQSCLVARKGFLARDDARQLEPVELQPDTTGFAIVFNRAALQVDTEGLADRLGLQNVLGLLKNKMLHVVYFQSEAALPAALEMASKAISKAEMALQLARGSAAPQRPPAVWVCQLGSPDGKNFEAIGNPFQVKGVLANVDDLKKAIDPSLSAFQASKIDIYRRKDGGWFKEDEESAVDRGESKADCYGFTIPAGAAGAA
;
A
#
# COMPACT_ATOMS: atom_id res chain seq x y z
N MET A 1 20.70 41.86 -33.87
CA MET A 1 19.89 40.91 -33.07
C MET A 1 19.25 39.92 -34.04
N GLU A 2 19.82 38.74 -34.38
CA GLU A 2 20.88 37.94 -33.74
C GLU A 2 20.52 37.42 -32.33
N TRP A 3 20.69 36.13 -31.94
CA TRP A 3 21.36 34.96 -32.57
C TRP A 3 20.59 33.61 -32.40
N ARG A 4 21.11 32.52 -33.00
CA ARG A 4 20.52 31.14 -33.12
C ARG A 4 21.11 30.11 -32.13
N HIS A 5 20.52 28.91 -32.06
CA HIS A 5 21.07 27.54 -32.39
C HIS A 5 20.16 26.44 -31.78
N GLY A 6 20.00 25.20 -32.27
CA GLY A 6 20.51 24.39 -33.40
C GLY A 6 20.32 22.89 -33.04
N ARG A 7 20.09 21.88 -33.90
CA ARG A 7 20.11 21.68 -35.37
C ARG A 7 19.02 20.65 -35.79
N PHE A 8 18.89 20.35 -37.09
CA PHE A 8 18.23 19.17 -37.69
C PHE A 8 19.25 18.43 -38.58
N VAL A 9 19.07 17.13 -38.85
CA VAL A 9 19.67 16.43 -40.01
C VAL A 9 18.59 15.55 -40.65
N ALA A 10 18.55 15.50 -41.98
CA ALA A 10 17.48 14.89 -42.78
C ALA A 10 17.94 13.60 -43.46
N TYR A 11 16.99 12.84 -44.04
CA TYR A 11 17.18 12.15 -45.33
C TYR A 11 15.82 11.83 -45.98
N ARG A 12 15.69 12.11 -47.28
CA ARG A 12 14.65 11.56 -48.18
C ARG A 12 15.22 11.52 -49.60
N GLY A 13 14.89 10.48 -50.36
CA GLY A 13 15.25 10.34 -51.78
C GLY A 13 14.33 9.31 -52.45
N GLU A 14 13.69 9.73 -53.53
CA GLU A 14 12.82 8.93 -54.43
C GLU A 14 13.68 8.43 -55.65
N PRO A 15 13.18 7.78 -56.73
CA PRO A 15 11.79 7.56 -57.17
C PRO A 15 11.45 6.20 -57.85
N VAL A 16 10.24 6.12 -58.42
CA VAL A 16 9.61 5.00 -59.15
C VAL A 16 9.90 5.08 -60.68
N PRO A 17 9.79 3.96 -61.44
CA PRO A 17 9.01 4.03 -62.70
C PRO A 17 8.13 2.81 -63.05
N GLN A 18 7.22 3.07 -64.00
CA GLN A 18 6.05 2.31 -64.49
C GLN A 18 6.37 1.06 -65.36
N ASN A 19 5.39 0.14 -65.56
CA ASN A 19 4.67 -0.05 -66.86
C ASN A 19 3.75 -1.31 -67.00
N ALA A 20 2.84 -1.22 -68.00
CA ALA A 20 2.17 -2.27 -68.81
C ALA A 20 0.73 -2.77 -68.48
N HIS A 21 -0.07 -2.93 -69.56
CA HIS A 21 -1.50 -3.32 -69.65
C HIS A 21 -1.65 -4.74 -70.33
N PRO A 22 -2.77 -5.12 -71.01
CA PRO A 22 -4.05 -5.65 -70.48
C PRO A 22 -4.46 -7.03 -71.09
N GLY A 23 -5.56 -7.68 -70.62
CA GLY A 23 -6.11 -8.89 -71.29
C GLY A 23 -7.47 -9.40 -70.77
N TRP A 24 -8.48 -9.41 -71.64
CA TRP A 24 -9.91 -9.69 -71.39
C TRP A 24 -10.30 -11.20 -71.26
N TRP A 25 -11.35 -11.52 -70.48
CA TRP A 25 -12.71 -12.02 -70.90
C TRP A 25 -13.49 -12.65 -69.71
N SER A 26 -14.83 -12.57 -69.76
CA SER A 26 -15.81 -12.92 -68.67
C SER A 26 -16.71 -14.12 -69.07
N PRO A 27 -17.82 -14.54 -68.38
CA PRO A 27 -18.39 -14.12 -67.06
C PRO A 27 -19.01 -15.21 -66.12
N GLY A 28 -19.00 -14.93 -64.80
CA GLY A 28 -20.15 -15.09 -63.87
C GLY A 28 -20.34 -16.41 -63.05
N PRO A 29 -21.17 -16.41 -61.98
CA PRO A 29 -21.84 -15.28 -61.30
C PRO A 29 -21.71 -15.20 -59.74
N PHE A 30 -21.84 -13.96 -59.21
CA PHE A 30 -22.40 -13.55 -57.88
C PHE A 30 -21.94 -14.20 -56.54
N VAL A 31 -21.80 -13.47 -55.42
CA VAL A 31 -21.58 -12.04 -55.09
C VAL A 31 -21.14 -11.95 -53.62
N ALA A 32 -20.16 -11.09 -53.29
CA ALA A 32 -19.96 -10.55 -51.94
C ALA A 32 -19.12 -9.25 -52.02
N PRO A 33 -19.42 -8.19 -51.25
CA PRO A 33 -18.64 -6.95 -51.26
C PRO A 33 -17.30 -7.09 -50.49
N PRO A 34 -16.28 -6.28 -50.81
CA PRO A 34 -14.95 -6.43 -50.24
C PRO A 34 -14.83 -5.85 -48.82
N ALA A 35 -14.28 -6.63 -47.90
CA ALA A 35 -13.73 -6.11 -46.65
C ALA A 35 -12.31 -5.56 -46.91
N THR A 36 -12.04 -4.36 -46.40
CA THR A 36 -10.79 -3.62 -46.60
C THR A 36 -9.62 -4.28 -45.86
N PHE A 37 -8.43 -4.30 -46.47
CA PHE A 37 -7.19 -4.57 -45.73
C PHE A 37 -6.96 -3.49 -44.66
N GLY A 38 -6.76 -3.87 -43.40
CA GLY A 38 -6.62 -2.92 -42.30
C GLY A 38 -6.05 -3.51 -41.00
N GLN A 39 -4.72 -3.51 -40.92
CA GLN A 39 -3.89 -3.58 -39.69
C GLN A 39 -3.94 -4.87 -38.82
N PRO A 40 -2.84 -5.17 -38.08
CA PRO A 40 -2.82 -6.25 -37.10
C PRO A 40 -3.81 -5.97 -35.96
N SER A 41 -4.36 -7.05 -35.38
CA SER A 41 -5.28 -7.01 -34.25
C SER A 41 -4.58 -6.46 -33.00
N ALA A 42 -4.56 -5.14 -32.87
CA ALA A 42 -4.39 -4.48 -31.60
C ALA A 42 -5.66 -4.77 -30.77
N PHE A 43 -5.56 -5.73 -29.86
CA PHE A 43 -6.47 -5.73 -28.72
C PHE A 43 -6.39 -4.35 -28.08
N PRO A 44 -7.52 -3.68 -27.77
CA PRO A 44 -7.44 -2.48 -26.95
C PRO A 44 -6.77 -2.89 -25.64
N PRO A 45 -5.83 -2.09 -25.09
CA PRO A 45 -5.28 -2.38 -23.78
C PRO A 45 -6.45 -2.55 -22.81
N GLN A 46 -6.37 -3.56 -21.94
CA GLN A 46 -7.36 -3.72 -20.89
C GLN A 46 -7.22 -2.53 -19.95
N GLN A 47 -7.91 -1.44 -20.30
CA GLN A 47 -8.30 -0.44 -19.32
C GLN A 47 -9.01 -1.23 -18.25
N THR A 48 -8.39 -1.27 -17.07
CA THR A 48 -9.02 -1.61 -15.80
C THR A 48 -10.48 -1.19 -15.90
N LEU A 49 -11.40 -2.17 -15.90
CA LEU A 49 -12.82 -1.87 -15.82
C LEU A 49 -13.03 -1.27 -14.43
N ALA A 50 -12.81 0.04 -14.36
CA ALA A 50 -13.12 0.86 -13.23
C ALA A 50 -14.64 0.78 -13.09
N PHE A 51 -15.10 -0.14 -12.25
CA PHE A 51 -16.47 -0.22 -11.76
C PHE A 51 -16.79 0.97 -10.83
N SER A 52 -16.19 2.14 -11.09
CA SER A 52 -16.54 3.47 -10.61
C SER A 52 -17.80 3.96 -11.35
N GLY A 53 -18.90 3.23 -11.15
CA GLY A 53 -20.18 3.49 -11.80
C GLY A 53 -21.30 3.57 -10.78
N CYS A 54 -21.54 4.76 -10.24
CA CYS A 54 -22.76 5.08 -9.50
C CYS A 54 -23.99 5.11 -10.43
N ARG A 55 -24.35 3.96 -11.01
CA ARG A 55 -25.70 3.75 -11.51
C ARG A 55 -26.55 3.25 -10.36
N ALA A 56 -27.74 3.81 -10.22
CA ALA A 56 -28.76 3.26 -9.33
C ALA A 56 -28.93 1.77 -9.69
N ALA A 57 -28.63 0.88 -8.75
CA ALA A 57 -28.85 -0.53 -8.94
C ALA A 57 -30.35 -0.71 -9.16
N GLY A 58 -30.75 -1.13 -10.37
CA GLY A 58 -32.12 -1.57 -10.62
C GLY A 58 -32.48 -2.63 -9.59
N LYS A 59 -33.76 -2.70 -9.20
CA LYS A 59 -34.23 -3.73 -8.27
C LYS A 59 -33.70 -5.09 -8.76
N PRO A 60 -32.99 -5.87 -7.92
CA PRO A 60 -32.42 -7.12 -8.36
C PRO A 60 -33.56 -8.02 -8.86
N ALA A 61 -33.32 -8.75 -9.96
CA ALA A 61 -34.34 -9.55 -10.62
C ALA A 61 -34.88 -10.70 -9.74
N ARG A 62 -34.18 -11.00 -8.64
CA ARG A 62 -34.53 -11.97 -7.61
C ARG A 62 -34.16 -11.42 -6.24
N GLU A 63 -34.83 -11.93 -5.21
CA GLU A 63 -34.39 -11.75 -3.82
C GLU A 63 -33.03 -12.42 -3.62
N ARG A 64 -32.08 -11.72 -2.99
CA ARG A 64 -30.72 -12.23 -2.79
C ARG A 64 -30.71 -13.23 -1.64
N GLN A 65 -30.07 -14.37 -1.84
CA GLN A 65 -29.88 -15.34 -0.77
C GLN A 65 -28.85 -14.79 0.23
N LEU A 66 -29.16 -14.90 1.53
CA LEU A 66 -28.18 -14.69 2.57
C LEU A 66 -27.32 -15.96 2.68
N ASP A 67 -26.02 -15.76 2.81
CA ASP A 67 -25.04 -16.83 2.87
C ASP A 67 -24.08 -16.53 4.01
N GLU A 68 -24.12 -17.32 5.09
CA GLU A 68 -23.32 -17.00 6.28
C GLU A 68 -21.81 -17.17 6.02
N THR A 69 -21.41 -18.02 5.06
CA THR A 69 -20.01 -18.12 4.59
C THR A 69 -19.59 -16.94 3.70
N TYR A 70 -20.55 -16.16 3.22
CA TYR A 70 -20.35 -15.06 2.27
C TYR A 70 -21.28 -13.87 2.60
N CYS A 71 -21.13 -13.40 3.82
CA CYS A 71 -21.83 -12.23 4.34
C CYS A 71 -20.82 -11.20 4.86
N LEU A 72 -21.33 -10.02 5.22
CA LEU A 72 -20.63 -9.10 6.10
C LEU A 72 -20.96 -9.48 7.54
N VAL A 73 -19.97 -9.89 8.33
CA VAL A 73 -20.16 -10.10 9.77
C VAL A 73 -20.08 -8.73 10.46
N GLY A 74 -21.21 -8.11 10.77
CA GLY A 74 -21.22 -6.78 11.40
C GLY A 74 -20.41 -6.70 12.69
N GLU A 75 -20.10 -5.47 13.16
CA GLU A 75 -19.46 -5.27 14.48
C GLU A 75 -20.31 -5.83 15.65
N ASP A 76 -21.60 -6.07 15.41
CA ASP A 76 -22.56 -6.78 16.26
C ASP A 76 -22.48 -8.32 16.15
N GLY A 77 -21.51 -8.86 15.41
CA GLY A 77 -21.32 -10.29 15.14
C GLY A 77 -22.36 -10.91 14.22
N ARG A 78 -23.26 -10.13 13.60
CA ARG A 78 -24.41 -10.66 12.83
C ARG A 78 -24.11 -10.72 11.34
N PRO A 79 -24.46 -11.83 10.65
CA PRO A 79 -24.34 -11.93 9.20
C PRO A 79 -25.30 -10.96 8.51
N LYS A 80 -24.78 -10.14 7.60
CA LYS A 80 -25.53 -9.16 6.81
C LYS A 80 -25.31 -9.41 5.32
N PRO A 81 -26.39 -9.43 4.50
CA PRO A 81 -26.23 -9.56 3.05
C PRO A 81 -25.51 -8.32 2.51
N PHE A 82 -24.89 -8.44 1.34
CA PHE A 82 -24.21 -7.31 0.70
C PHE A 82 -25.20 -6.23 0.23
N SER A 83 -25.52 -5.30 1.13
CA SER A 83 -26.49 -4.23 0.93
C SER A 83 -25.87 -3.03 0.22
N SER A 84 -25.88 -3.09 -1.11
CA SER A 84 -25.39 -2.06 -2.05
C SER A 84 -23.87 -1.86 -2.08
N VAL A 85 -23.39 -1.12 -3.09
CA VAL A 85 -21.95 -0.81 -3.26
C VAL A 85 -21.46 -0.06 -2.03
N SER A 86 -20.28 -0.41 -1.50
CA SER A 86 -19.67 0.39 -0.43
C SER A 86 -19.44 1.81 -0.95
N GLN A 87 -20.17 2.79 -0.41
CA GLN A 87 -19.94 4.21 -0.76
C GLN A 87 -18.55 4.71 -0.33
N ILE A 88 -17.85 3.92 0.49
CA ILE A 88 -16.52 4.16 1.02
C ILE A 88 -15.44 3.68 0.04
N SER A 89 -15.72 2.71 -0.86
CA SER A 89 -14.81 2.32 -1.93
C SER A 89 -14.81 3.33 -3.09
N ARG A 90 -14.43 4.58 -2.80
CA ARG A 90 -14.06 5.56 -3.82
C ARG A 90 -12.79 5.04 -4.53
N GLY A 91 -12.74 5.20 -5.85
CA GLY A 91 -11.86 4.43 -6.77
C GLY A 91 -10.35 4.72 -6.71
N ASN A 92 -9.74 4.69 -5.53
CA ASN A 92 -8.29 4.74 -5.32
C ASN A 92 -7.81 3.73 -4.25
N TYR A 93 -8.66 2.79 -3.81
CA TYR A 93 -8.25 1.77 -2.84
C TYR A 93 -7.14 0.89 -3.43
N GLU A 94 -7.38 0.33 -4.62
CA GLU A 94 -6.42 -0.48 -5.38
C GLU A 94 -5.14 0.32 -5.66
N GLY A 95 -5.28 1.58 -6.06
CA GLY A 95 -4.15 2.50 -6.27
C GLY A 95 -3.34 2.77 -5.00
N MET A 96 -3.98 2.86 -3.83
CA MET A 96 -3.28 3.01 -2.53
C MET A 96 -2.56 1.73 -2.12
N ILE A 97 -3.22 0.57 -2.21
CA ILE A 97 -2.61 -0.72 -1.87
C ILE A 97 -1.42 -1.02 -2.80
N SER A 98 -1.55 -0.84 -4.12
CA SER A 98 -0.45 -1.04 -5.07
C SER A 98 0.72 -0.07 -4.84
N ARG A 99 0.48 1.12 -4.28
CA ARG A 99 1.55 2.07 -3.87
C ARG A 99 2.27 1.63 -2.60
N ILE A 100 1.57 1.08 -1.61
CA ILE A 100 2.20 0.55 -0.37
C ILE A 100 3.24 -0.51 -0.70
N PHE A 101 2.94 -1.38 -1.67
CA PHE A 101 3.85 -2.45 -2.08
C PHE A 101 4.89 -2.04 -3.14
N GLU A 102 4.81 -0.83 -3.71
CA GLU A 102 5.71 -0.32 -4.76
C GLU A 102 5.73 -1.19 -6.04
N CYS A 103 4.71 -2.03 -6.28
CA CYS A 103 4.67 -3.07 -7.34
C CYS A 103 4.95 -2.59 -8.77
N GLY A 104 4.77 -1.29 -9.00
CA GLY A 104 4.71 -0.68 -10.33
C GLY A 104 3.35 -0.83 -11.02
N GLY A 105 2.29 -1.18 -10.29
CA GLY A 105 0.94 -1.44 -10.82
C GLY A 105 0.68 -2.93 -11.15
N PRO A 106 -0.44 -3.23 -11.83
CA PRO A 106 -0.78 -4.58 -12.27
C PRO A 106 0.27 -5.19 -13.19
N ARG A 107 0.32 -6.52 -13.24
CA ARG A 107 1.18 -7.30 -14.13
C ARG A 107 0.39 -8.39 -14.82
N MET A 108 0.86 -8.80 -15.99
CA MET A 108 0.32 -9.95 -16.69
C MET A 108 1.20 -11.18 -16.40
N LEU A 109 0.58 -12.21 -15.83
CA LEU A 109 1.17 -13.53 -15.64
C LEU A 109 0.88 -14.37 -16.89
N PHE A 110 1.93 -14.75 -17.61
CA PHE A 110 1.85 -15.53 -18.84
C PHE A 110 2.18 -17.01 -18.58
N MET A 111 1.56 -17.89 -19.37
CA MET A 111 1.91 -19.31 -19.40
C MET A 111 3.31 -19.52 -19.98
N ASN A 112 4.00 -20.54 -19.47
CA ASN A 112 5.22 -21.08 -20.08
C ASN A 112 4.93 -22.47 -20.70
N GLN A 113 4.03 -23.24 -20.10
CA GLN A 113 3.60 -24.55 -20.59
C GLN A 113 2.09 -24.59 -20.91
N PRO A 114 1.64 -25.40 -21.90
CA PRO A 114 0.23 -25.61 -22.21
C PRO A 114 -0.57 -26.11 -21.00
N GLN A 115 -1.86 -25.79 -20.96
CA GLN A 115 -2.75 -26.26 -19.91
C GLN A 115 -3.17 -27.72 -20.12
N ASP A 116 -3.15 -28.52 -19.05
CA ASP A 116 -3.68 -29.88 -19.09
C ASP A 116 -5.21 -29.88 -19.30
N PRO A 117 -5.77 -30.76 -20.16
CA PRO A 117 -7.21 -30.79 -20.42
C PRO A 117 -8.10 -31.05 -19.19
N LYS A 118 -7.64 -31.80 -18.19
CA LYS A 118 -8.39 -32.04 -16.94
C LYS A 118 -8.31 -30.81 -16.04
N GLU A 119 -7.15 -30.14 -15.97
CA GLU A 119 -7.01 -28.86 -15.27
C GLU A 119 -7.95 -27.80 -15.88
N ARG A 120 -7.98 -27.70 -17.20
CA ARG A 120 -8.92 -26.84 -17.94
C ARG A 120 -10.37 -27.15 -17.55
N GLN A 121 -10.80 -28.41 -17.65
CA GLN A 121 -12.18 -28.83 -17.33
C GLN A 121 -12.54 -28.52 -15.86
N ARG A 122 -11.59 -28.70 -14.94
CA ARG A 122 -11.74 -28.33 -13.53
C ARG A 122 -11.95 -26.83 -13.36
N LEU A 123 -11.13 -25.99 -14.00
CA LEU A 123 -11.30 -24.53 -13.97
C LEU A 123 -12.60 -24.07 -14.63
N GLU A 124 -13.04 -24.70 -15.73
CA GLU A 124 -14.35 -24.43 -16.34
C GLU A 124 -15.49 -24.74 -15.36
N THR A 125 -15.36 -25.79 -14.55
CA THR A 125 -16.32 -26.15 -13.49
C THR A 125 -16.31 -25.15 -12.32
N CYS A 126 -15.12 -24.73 -11.88
CA CYS A 126 -14.95 -23.67 -10.88
C CYS A 126 -15.57 -22.35 -11.39
N ARG A 127 -15.32 -21.97 -12.65
CA ARG A 127 -15.86 -20.75 -13.28
C ARG A 127 -17.38 -20.68 -13.21
N GLU A 128 -18.07 -21.75 -13.61
CA GLU A 128 -19.54 -21.76 -13.60
C GLU A 128 -20.12 -21.80 -12.18
N THR A 129 -19.42 -22.44 -11.23
CA THR A 129 -19.80 -22.44 -9.82
C THR A 129 -19.67 -21.02 -9.22
N VAL A 130 -18.54 -20.35 -9.43
CA VAL A 130 -18.29 -18.95 -9.01
C VAL A 130 -19.25 -17.98 -9.68
N ALA A 131 -19.52 -18.15 -10.98
CA ALA A 131 -20.44 -17.31 -11.74
C ALA A 131 -21.89 -17.44 -11.24
N ARG A 132 -22.36 -18.67 -11.00
CA ARG A 132 -23.70 -18.91 -10.43
C ARG A 132 -23.82 -18.32 -9.03
N PHE A 133 -22.81 -18.56 -8.19
CA PHE A 133 -22.76 -18.04 -6.84
C PHE A 133 -22.83 -16.50 -6.78
N LEU A 134 -22.05 -15.80 -7.60
CA LEU A 134 -22.08 -14.33 -7.68
C LEU A 134 -23.38 -13.80 -8.32
N GLN A 135 -24.01 -14.57 -9.21
CA GLN A 135 -25.32 -14.25 -9.75
C GLN A 135 -26.41 -14.31 -8.66
N GLU A 136 -26.37 -15.31 -7.78
CA GLU A 136 -27.33 -15.52 -6.68
C GLU A 136 -27.13 -14.56 -5.50
N THR A 137 -25.87 -14.23 -5.16
CA THR A 137 -25.51 -13.42 -3.98
C THR A 137 -25.30 -11.93 -4.29
N VAL A 138 -24.98 -11.55 -5.54
CA VAL A 138 -24.63 -10.18 -5.92
C VAL A 138 -25.54 -9.64 -7.03
N SER A 139 -25.36 -10.10 -8.27
CA SER A 139 -26.22 -9.80 -9.43
C SER A 139 -25.82 -10.57 -10.69
N ASP A 140 -26.78 -10.75 -11.60
CA ASP A 140 -26.60 -11.44 -12.90
C ASP A 140 -25.39 -10.91 -13.69
N HIS A 141 -25.21 -9.60 -13.76
CA HIS A 141 -24.13 -8.96 -14.50
C HIS A 141 -22.73 -9.38 -14.02
N ILE A 142 -22.57 -9.65 -12.72
CA ILE A 142 -21.28 -10.07 -12.15
C ILE A 142 -21.02 -11.54 -12.43
N GLY A 143 -22.05 -12.40 -12.35
CA GLY A 143 -21.95 -13.80 -12.79
C GLY A 143 -21.55 -13.91 -14.26
N ASP A 144 -22.18 -13.13 -15.14
CA ASP A 144 -21.83 -13.07 -16.57
C ASP A 144 -20.43 -12.50 -16.82
N GLY A 145 -19.95 -11.59 -15.96
CA GLY A 145 -18.57 -11.10 -15.97
C GLY A 145 -17.57 -12.24 -15.75
N VAL A 146 -17.82 -13.11 -14.77
CA VAL A 146 -16.95 -14.28 -14.50
C VAL A 146 -16.97 -15.30 -15.62
N ARG A 147 -18.14 -15.59 -16.23
CA ARG A 147 -18.24 -16.48 -17.40
C ARG A 147 -17.36 -16.01 -18.55
N LYS A 148 -17.31 -14.70 -18.79
CA LYS A 148 -16.48 -14.07 -19.84
C LYS A 148 -14.99 -14.06 -19.53
N LYS A 149 -14.58 -14.13 -18.25
CA LYS A 149 -13.18 -14.08 -17.82
C LYS A 149 -12.35 -15.32 -18.25
N GLY A 150 -13.03 -16.41 -18.64
CA GLY A 150 -12.37 -17.63 -19.09
C GLY A 150 -11.70 -18.41 -17.96
N VAL A 151 -10.65 -19.17 -18.29
CA VAL A 151 -9.91 -20.06 -17.36
C VAL A 151 -8.40 -19.79 -17.33
N GLY A 152 -7.96 -18.66 -17.90
CA GLY A 152 -6.54 -18.26 -17.94
C GLY A 152 -5.63 -19.28 -18.62
N GLU A 153 -6.05 -19.83 -19.77
CA GLU A 153 -5.26 -20.81 -20.54
C GLU A 153 -3.83 -20.30 -20.80
N LYS A 154 -3.74 -19.02 -21.20
CA LYS A 154 -2.51 -18.34 -21.67
C LYS A 154 -2.00 -17.27 -20.71
N GLU A 155 -2.89 -16.55 -20.04
CA GLU A 155 -2.53 -15.38 -19.25
C GLU A 155 -3.57 -15.08 -18.16
N ALA A 156 -3.14 -14.35 -17.13
CA ALA A 156 -3.99 -13.79 -16.08
C ALA A 156 -3.41 -12.47 -15.58
N GLU A 157 -4.26 -11.48 -15.34
CA GLU A 157 -3.88 -10.27 -14.60
C GLU A 157 -3.52 -10.61 -13.13
N VAL A 158 -2.57 -9.88 -12.56
CA VAL A 158 -2.25 -9.85 -11.13
C VAL A 158 -2.25 -8.39 -10.69
N ASP A 159 -3.08 -8.01 -9.72
CA ASP A 159 -3.24 -6.58 -9.34
C ASP A 159 -1.93 -5.96 -8.82
N ALA A 160 -1.15 -6.75 -8.08
CA ALA A 160 0.07 -6.34 -7.41
C ALA A 160 1.07 -7.49 -7.29
N PHE A 161 2.35 -7.15 -7.33
CA PHE A 161 3.47 -8.09 -7.21
C PHE A 161 4.48 -7.56 -6.21
N TYR A 162 4.85 -8.41 -5.24
CA TYR A 162 5.85 -8.10 -4.24
C TYR A 162 7.03 -9.09 -4.37
N ASP A 163 8.23 -8.57 -4.59
CA ASP A 163 9.48 -9.32 -4.62
C ASP A 163 10.09 -9.26 -3.22
N GLY A 164 10.04 -10.37 -2.48
CA GLY A 164 10.34 -10.43 -1.06
C GLY A 164 9.59 -11.56 -0.34
N SER A 165 10.03 -11.88 0.86
CA SER A 165 9.46 -12.97 1.67
C SER A 165 8.11 -12.62 2.30
N PHE A 166 7.35 -13.62 2.72
CA PHE A 166 6.13 -13.39 3.51
C PHE A 166 6.40 -12.64 4.82
N LYS A 167 7.57 -12.81 5.43
CA LYS A 167 7.94 -12.08 6.65
C LYS A 167 8.04 -10.57 6.39
N GLU A 168 8.66 -10.20 5.28
CA GLU A 168 8.82 -8.79 4.88
C GLU A 168 7.51 -8.21 4.35
N PHE A 169 6.73 -8.99 3.59
CA PHE A 169 5.37 -8.65 3.17
C PHE A 169 4.47 -8.35 4.38
N ALA A 170 4.43 -9.26 5.36
CA ALA A 170 3.65 -9.11 6.58
C ALA A 170 4.10 -7.89 7.40
N ALA A 171 5.41 -7.65 7.51
CA ALA A 171 5.96 -6.46 8.17
C ALA A 171 5.58 -5.16 7.43
N LYS A 172 5.51 -5.16 6.09
CA LYS A 172 5.14 -3.97 5.30
C LYS A 172 3.66 -3.59 5.43
N ILE A 173 2.79 -4.54 5.74
CA ILE A 173 1.36 -4.29 6.04
C ILE A 173 1.05 -4.13 7.54
N GLN A 174 2.03 -4.43 8.41
CA GLN A 174 1.89 -4.37 9.86
C GLN A 174 1.70 -2.90 10.28
N GLY A 175 0.57 -2.61 10.93
CA GLY A 175 0.16 -1.24 11.26
C GLY A 175 -0.75 -0.57 10.21
N LEU A 176 -1.02 -1.21 9.07
CA LEU A 176 -2.01 -0.77 8.07
C LEU A 176 -3.22 -1.71 7.96
N SER A 177 -3.17 -2.87 8.64
CA SER A 177 -4.12 -3.97 8.45
C SER A 177 -4.24 -4.89 9.67
N GLU A 178 -5.36 -5.59 9.74
CA GLU A 178 -5.54 -6.77 10.57
C GLU A 178 -5.26 -8.01 9.71
N VAL A 179 -4.31 -8.85 10.14
CA VAL A 179 -3.95 -10.09 9.42
C VAL A 179 -4.76 -11.24 10.00
N LYS A 180 -5.70 -11.78 9.22
CA LYS A 180 -6.56 -12.90 9.62
C LYS A 180 -5.94 -14.27 9.35
N VAL A 181 -5.23 -14.41 8.23
CA VAL A 181 -4.44 -15.60 7.93
C VAL A 181 -3.00 -15.18 7.63
N SER A 182 -2.10 -15.57 8.53
CA SER A 182 -0.66 -15.43 8.33
C SER A 182 -0.11 -16.63 7.57
N ALA A 183 0.27 -16.40 6.30
CA ALA A 183 1.14 -17.31 5.59
C ALA A 183 2.52 -17.32 6.25
N THR A 184 3.17 -18.48 6.27
CA THR A 184 4.42 -18.70 7.03
C THR A 184 5.43 -19.59 6.30
N CYS A 185 5.15 -19.95 5.04
CA CYS A 185 6.10 -20.70 4.21
C CYS A 185 7.41 -19.91 4.03
N ALA A 186 8.48 -20.40 4.65
CA ALA A 186 9.79 -19.72 4.66
C ALA A 186 10.50 -19.71 3.28
N ASN A 187 10.09 -20.58 2.36
CA ASN A 187 10.66 -20.67 1.01
C ASN A 187 10.12 -19.59 0.07
N VAL A 188 9.07 -18.86 0.45
CA VAL A 188 8.48 -17.83 -0.40
C VAL A 188 9.42 -16.64 -0.52
N GLN A 189 9.74 -16.32 -1.77
CA GLN A 189 10.59 -15.21 -2.20
C GLN A 189 9.80 -14.16 -3.00
N ARG A 190 8.58 -14.49 -3.45
CA ARG A 190 7.72 -13.66 -4.30
C ARG A 190 6.27 -13.83 -3.89
N VAL A 191 5.49 -12.76 -3.87
CA VAL A 191 4.07 -12.80 -3.54
C VAL A 191 3.23 -12.18 -4.66
N LEU A 192 2.31 -12.96 -5.21
CA LEU A 192 1.24 -12.46 -6.07
C LEU A 192 0.10 -11.94 -5.21
N VAL A 193 -0.34 -10.70 -5.43
CA VAL A 193 -1.27 -10.01 -4.54
C VAL A 193 -2.53 -9.62 -5.31
N GLU A 194 -3.66 -10.17 -4.90
CA GLU A 194 -4.99 -9.74 -5.32
C GLU A 194 -5.58 -8.74 -4.32
N ILE A 195 -6.19 -7.68 -4.83
CA ILE A 195 -6.74 -6.56 -4.08
C ILE A 195 -8.25 -6.56 -4.28
N CYS A 196 -8.99 -6.48 -3.18
CA CYS A 196 -10.44 -6.59 -3.19
C CYS A 196 -11.06 -5.41 -2.42
N SER A 197 -11.38 -4.35 -3.15
CA SER A 197 -12.00 -3.12 -2.63
C SER A 197 -13.45 -3.30 -2.15
N ASP A 198 -14.13 -4.32 -2.66
CA ASP A 198 -15.53 -4.63 -2.40
C ASP A 198 -15.71 -6.15 -2.29
N SER A 199 -16.11 -6.60 -1.10
CA SER A 199 -16.27 -8.01 -0.75
C SER A 199 -17.29 -8.77 -1.60
N ARG A 200 -18.17 -8.08 -2.32
CA ARG A 200 -19.03 -8.71 -3.34
C ARG A 200 -18.24 -9.38 -4.45
N TYR A 201 -16.93 -9.15 -4.52
CA TYR A 201 -16.02 -9.73 -5.49
C TYR A 201 -15.00 -10.70 -4.89
N VAL A 202 -15.08 -11.08 -3.60
CA VAL A 202 -14.11 -12.04 -3.01
C VAL A 202 -14.09 -13.35 -3.80
N ALA A 203 -15.26 -13.93 -4.11
CA ALA A 203 -15.32 -15.18 -4.88
C ALA A 203 -14.66 -15.06 -6.27
N MET A 204 -14.76 -13.90 -6.93
CA MET A 204 -14.07 -13.62 -8.20
C MET A 204 -12.55 -13.49 -8.02
N LYS A 205 -12.10 -12.91 -6.91
CA LYS A 205 -10.66 -12.74 -6.60
C LYS A 205 -10.01 -14.05 -6.13
N LEU A 206 -10.73 -14.90 -5.40
CA LEU A 206 -10.28 -16.28 -5.11
C LEU A 206 -10.19 -17.12 -6.39
N TYR A 207 -11.15 -16.99 -7.32
CA TYR A 207 -11.06 -17.64 -8.64
C TYR A 207 -9.89 -17.10 -9.49
N GLN A 208 -9.50 -15.83 -9.31
CA GLN A 208 -8.28 -15.30 -9.94
C GLN A 208 -7.02 -15.98 -9.39
N ILE A 209 -6.91 -16.12 -8.06
CA ILE A 209 -5.80 -16.85 -7.42
C ILE A 209 -5.77 -18.32 -7.87
N GLU A 210 -6.94 -18.96 -8.02
CA GLU A 210 -7.07 -20.34 -8.52
C GLU A 210 -6.44 -20.51 -9.91
N ILE A 211 -6.70 -19.58 -10.83
CA ILE A 211 -6.09 -19.50 -12.17
C ILE A 211 -4.59 -19.20 -12.09
N GLN A 212 -4.19 -18.18 -11.32
CA GLN A 212 -2.79 -17.77 -11.19
C GLN A 212 -1.94 -18.92 -10.64
N SER A 213 -2.45 -19.69 -9.69
CA SER A 213 -1.79 -20.88 -9.15
C SER A 213 -1.57 -21.97 -10.21
N CYS A 214 -2.50 -22.17 -11.15
CA CYS A 214 -2.30 -23.06 -12.30
C CYS A 214 -1.21 -22.54 -13.26
N LEU A 215 -1.13 -21.23 -13.49
CA LEU A 215 -0.07 -20.63 -14.32
C LEU A 215 1.31 -20.72 -13.65
N VAL A 216 1.39 -20.48 -12.33
CA VAL A 216 2.62 -20.66 -11.54
C VAL A 216 3.06 -22.13 -11.54
N ALA A 217 2.15 -23.09 -11.33
CA ALA A 217 2.45 -24.52 -11.40
C ALA A 217 3.06 -24.94 -12.75
N ARG A 218 2.65 -24.26 -13.84
CA ARG A 218 3.17 -24.42 -15.21
C ARG A 218 4.40 -23.55 -15.52
N LYS A 219 5.13 -23.09 -14.49
CA LYS A 219 6.34 -22.23 -14.57
C LYS A 219 6.12 -20.91 -15.33
N GLY A 220 4.94 -20.31 -15.16
CA GLY A 220 4.60 -19.02 -15.75
C GLY A 220 5.52 -17.89 -15.29
N PHE A 221 5.48 -16.77 -16.01
CA PHE A 221 6.32 -15.60 -15.75
C PHE A 221 5.49 -14.32 -15.76
N LEU A 222 5.91 -13.33 -14.97
CA LEU A 222 5.32 -11.99 -15.02
C LEU A 222 6.03 -11.15 -16.07
N ALA A 223 5.25 -10.47 -16.90
CA ALA A 223 5.73 -9.35 -17.70
C ALA A 223 4.85 -8.11 -17.49
N ARG A 224 5.38 -6.97 -17.90
CA ARG A 224 4.70 -5.67 -17.90
C ARG A 224 4.13 -5.40 -19.29
N ASP A 225 2.94 -4.79 -19.33
CA ASP A 225 2.26 -4.44 -20.58
C ASP A 225 2.93 -3.23 -21.26
N ASP A 226 3.66 -2.39 -20.50
CA ASP A 226 4.49 -1.31 -21.03
C ASP A 226 5.85 -1.83 -21.53
N ALA A 227 6.08 -1.71 -22.84
CA ALA A 227 7.21 -2.27 -23.62
C ALA A 227 8.63 -1.73 -23.30
N ARG A 228 8.92 -1.37 -22.05
CA ARG A 228 10.25 -0.95 -21.57
C ARG A 228 10.93 -2.05 -20.77
N GLN A 229 11.46 -3.04 -21.50
CA GLN A 229 12.66 -3.82 -21.15
C GLN A 229 12.90 -4.08 -19.65
N LEU A 230 11.95 -4.75 -18.98
CA LEU A 230 12.24 -5.49 -17.77
C LEU A 230 12.22 -6.97 -18.12
N GLU A 231 13.20 -7.71 -17.62
CA GLU A 231 13.29 -9.15 -17.86
C GLU A 231 12.06 -9.87 -17.28
N PRO A 232 11.56 -10.93 -17.95
CA PRO A 232 10.49 -11.76 -17.43
C PRO A 232 10.81 -12.27 -16.03
N VAL A 233 9.93 -12.05 -15.06
CA VAL A 233 10.12 -12.59 -13.71
C VAL A 233 9.55 -14.00 -13.69
N GLU A 234 10.42 -15.01 -13.81
CA GLU A 234 10.03 -16.41 -13.67
C GLU A 234 9.47 -16.69 -12.26
N LEU A 235 8.36 -17.43 -12.20
CA LEU A 235 7.75 -17.87 -10.96
C LEU A 235 7.97 -19.38 -10.79
N GLN A 236 8.46 -19.78 -9.62
CA GLN A 236 8.59 -21.19 -9.24
C GLN A 236 7.47 -21.59 -8.25
N PRO A 237 6.88 -22.80 -8.37
CA PRO A 237 5.73 -23.20 -7.54
C PRO A 237 6.02 -23.28 -6.04
N ASP A 238 7.26 -23.52 -5.65
CA ASP A 238 7.71 -23.72 -4.28
C ASP A 238 8.18 -22.41 -3.60
N THR A 239 8.50 -21.37 -4.38
CA THR A 239 8.95 -20.05 -3.88
C THR A 239 7.98 -18.90 -4.16
N THR A 240 6.85 -19.16 -4.83
CA THR A 240 5.81 -18.17 -5.13
C THR A 240 4.63 -18.31 -4.18
N GLY A 241 4.44 -17.34 -3.30
CA GLY A 241 3.29 -17.22 -2.43
C GLY A 241 2.19 -16.34 -3.02
N PHE A 242 1.04 -16.32 -2.34
CA PHE A 242 -0.12 -15.53 -2.71
C PHE A 242 -0.60 -14.70 -1.52
N ALA A 243 -1.27 -13.58 -1.80
CA ALA A 243 -1.97 -12.79 -0.81
C ALA A 243 -3.27 -12.23 -1.39
N ILE A 244 -4.29 -12.08 -0.53
CA ILE A 244 -5.50 -11.30 -0.84
C ILE A 244 -5.69 -10.19 0.21
N VAL A 245 -5.92 -8.96 -0.28
CA VAL A 245 -6.02 -7.75 0.55
C VAL A 245 -7.43 -7.16 0.44
N PHE A 246 -8.27 -7.49 1.42
CA PHE A 246 -9.64 -7.01 1.56
C PHE A 246 -9.70 -5.61 2.17
N ASN A 247 -10.56 -4.75 1.63
CA ASN A 247 -10.93 -3.48 2.25
C ASN A 247 -11.77 -3.73 3.52
N ARG A 248 -11.55 -3.01 4.64
CA ARG A 248 -12.32 -3.14 5.90
C ARG A 248 -13.85 -3.17 5.76
N ALA A 249 -14.42 -2.56 4.71
CA ALA A 249 -15.84 -2.69 4.40
C ALA A 249 -16.30 -4.17 4.23
N ALA A 250 -15.37 -5.07 3.88
CA ALA A 250 -15.48 -6.51 3.93
C ALA A 250 -15.24 -7.03 5.35
N LEU A 251 -16.27 -7.03 6.19
CA LEU A 251 -16.17 -7.64 7.52
C LEU A 251 -16.15 -9.18 7.41
N GLN A 252 -14.95 -9.74 7.47
CA GLN A 252 -14.62 -11.15 7.73
C GLN A 252 -15.36 -12.19 6.86
N VAL A 253 -14.74 -12.56 5.75
CA VAL A 253 -15.18 -13.66 4.88
C VAL A 253 -14.45 -14.94 5.30
N ASP A 254 -15.20 -16.01 5.56
CA ASP A 254 -14.62 -17.35 5.71
C ASP A 254 -14.03 -17.81 4.37
N THR A 255 -12.74 -17.54 4.20
CA THR A 255 -12.03 -17.77 2.94
C THR A 255 -11.83 -19.27 2.69
N GLU A 256 -11.77 -20.10 3.74
CA GLU A 256 -11.60 -21.54 3.62
C GLU A 256 -12.92 -22.22 3.27
N GLY A 257 -14.00 -21.93 4.01
CA GLY A 257 -15.35 -22.44 3.71
C GLY A 257 -15.87 -21.97 2.34
N LEU A 258 -15.58 -20.73 1.95
CA LEU A 258 -15.92 -20.22 0.62
C LEU A 258 -15.12 -20.91 -0.49
N ALA A 259 -13.82 -21.16 -0.28
CA ALA A 259 -12.98 -21.85 -1.27
C ALA A 259 -13.42 -23.31 -1.47
N ASP A 260 -13.73 -24.03 -0.39
CA ASP A 260 -14.25 -25.40 -0.43
C ASP A 260 -15.56 -25.49 -1.22
N ARG A 261 -16.54 -24.66 -0.85
CA ARG A 261 -17.84 -24.59 -1.52
C ARG A 261 -17.76 -24.26 -3.01
N LEU A 262 -16.80 -23.42 -3.40
CA LEU A 262 -16.58 -23.04 -4.80
C LEU A 262 -15.67 -24.02 -5.57
N GLY A 263 -15.16 -25.07 -4.91
CA GLY A 263 -14.28 -26.08 -5.50
C GLY A 263 -12.89 -25.56 -5.85
N LEU A 264 -12.41 -24.50 -5.17
CA LEU A 264 -11.14 -23.83 -5.43
C LEU A 264 -9.97 -24.58 -4.78
N GLN A 265 -9.65 -25.74 -5.37
CA GLN A 265 -8.70 -26.70 -4.81
C GLN A 265 -7.27 -26.15 -4.67
N ASN A 266 -6.82 -25.26 -5.57
CA ASN A 266 -5.51 -24.62 -5.39
C ASN A 266 -5.54 -23.62 -4.23
N VAL A 267 -6.60 -22.81 -4.10
CA VAL A 267 -6.76 -21.89 -2.95
C VAL A 267 -6.73 -22.66 -1.63
N LEU A 268 -7.45 -23.77 -1.51
CA LEU A 268 -7.39 -24.68 -0.35
C LEU A 268 -5.97 -25.23 -0.11
N GLY A 269 -5.29 -25.67 -1.18
CA GLY A 269 -3.90 -26.13 -1.11
C GLY A 269 -2.95 -25.06 -0.58
N LEU A 270 -3.09 -23.81 -1.03
CA LEU A 270 -2.29 -22.67 -0.58
C LEU A 270 -2.57 -22.32 0.90
N LEU A 271 -3.82 -22.35 1.35
CA LEU A 271 -4.18 -22.16 2.78
C LEU A 271 -3.57 -23.25 3.67
N LYS A 272 -3.68 -24.51 3.25
CA LYS A 272 -3.12 -25.67 3.94
C LYS A 272 -1.60 -25.61 4.04
N ASN A 273 -0.93 -25.27 2.94
CA ASN A 273 0.53 -25.17 2.84
C ASN A 273 1.11 -23.85 3.39
N LYS A 274 0.28 -22.98 3.98
CA LYS A 274 0.68 -21.65 4.50
C LYS A 274 1.36 -20.78 3.44
N MET A 275 0.79 -20.81 2.24
CA MET A 275 1.18 -20.08 1.03
C MET A 275 0.14 -19.07 0.53
N LEU A 276 -0.97 -18.87 1.26
CA LEU A 276 -1.92 -17.76 1.03
C LEU A 276 -2.05 -16.89 2.28
N HIS A 277 -1.70 -15.61 2.15
CA HIS A 277 -1.98 -14.58 3.15
C HIS A 277 -3.39 -14.01 2.95
N VAL A 278 -4.12 -13.81 4.05
CA VAL A 278 -5.43 -13.15 4.03
C VAL A 278 -5.40 -11.93 4.94
N VAL A 279 -5.56 -10.75 4.34
CA VAL A 279 -5.32 -9.45 4.94
C VAL A 279 -6.59 -8.61 4.89
N TYR A 280 -6.94 -7.96 6.00
CA TYR A 280 -8.01 -6.97 6.07
C TYR A 280 -7.40 -5.60 6.31
N PHE A 281 -7.26 -4.81 5.25
CA PHE A 281 -6.70 -3.47 5.30
C PHE A 281 -7.65 -2.51 6.01
N GLN A 282 -7.13 -1.78 7.01
CA GLN A 282 -7.88 -0.83 7.80
C GLN A 282 -7.30 0.57 7.61
N SER A 283 -7.95 1.40 6.80
CA SER A 283 -7.54 2.79 6.52
C SER A 283 -7.37 3.63 7.79
N GLU A 284 -8.13 3.32 8.84
CA GLU A 284 -8.08 4.02 10.12
C GLU A 284 -6.92 3.54 10.99
N ALA A 285 -6.53 2.26 10.89
CA ALA A 285 -5.32 1.74 11.55
C ALA A 285 -4.06 2.35 10.92
N ALA A 286 -4.09 2.64 9.61
CA ALA A 286 -3.04 3.37 8.92
C ALA A 286 -2.95 4.86 9.31
N LEU A 287 -3.97 5.45 9.98
CA LEU A 287 -4.03 6.90 10.23
C LEU A 287 -2.89 7.41 11.12
N PRO A 288 -2.51 6.77 12.26
CA PRO A 288 -1.37 7.22 13.07
C PRO A 288 -0.05 7.19 12.28
N ALA A 289 0.20 6.11 11.54
CA ALA A 289 1.40 5.98 10.70
C ALA A 289 1.42 7.00 9.56
N ALA A 290 0.27 7.27 8.93
CA ALA A 290 0.14 8.29 7.89
C ALA A 290 0.37 9.70 8.44
N LEU A 291 -0.15 10.02 9.64
CA LEU A 291 0.11 11.29 10.32
C LEU A 291 1.60 11.44 10.66
N GLU A 292 2.25 10.41 11.20
CA GLU A 292 3.69 10.44 11.50
C GLU A 292 4.53 10.64 10.23
N MET A 293 4.21 9.94 9.14
CA MET A 293 4.88 10.12 7.85
C MET A 293 4.65 11.52 7.26
N ALA A 294 3.44 12.06 7.36
CA ALA A 294 3.13 13.42 6.92
C ALA A 294 3.92 14.47 7.73
N SER A 295 3.98 14.34 9.06
CA SER A 295 4.79 15.21 9.92
C SER A 295 6.28 15.17 9.54
N LYS A 296 6.85 13.97 9.36
CA LYS A 296 8.25 13.80 8.90
C LYS A 296 8.49 14.41 7.52
N ALA A 297 7.52 14.34 6.62
CA ALA A 297 7.62 14.92 5.28
C ALA A 297 7.57 16.46 5.33
N ILE A 298 6.70 17.04 6.17
CA ILE A 298 6.62 18.49 6.40
C ILE A 298 7.96 19.02 6.93
N SER A 299 8.51 18.42 8.01
CA SER A 299 9.81 18.86 8.56
C SER A 299 10.95 18.76 7.54
N LYS A 300 10.96 17.73 6.67
CA LYS A 300 11.93 17.62 5.56
C LYS A 300 11.73 18.72 4.51
N ALA A 301 10.49 19.02 4.15
CA ALA A 301 10.17 20.08 3.18
C ALA A 301 10.55 21.47 3.72
N GLU A 302 10.33 21.73 5.02
CA GLU A 302 10.73 22.97 5.69
C GLU A 302 12.25 23.14 5.72
N MET A 303 13.00 22.09 6.07
CA MET A 303 14.47 22.10 5.99
C MET A 303 14.96 22.34 4.56
N ALA A 304 14.34 21.70 3.56
CA ALA A 304 14.69 21.90 2.15
C ALA A 304 14.36 23.33 1.67
N LEU A 305 13.25 23.92 2.10
CA LEU A 305 12.88 25.31 1.81
C LEU A 305 13.82 26.32 2.47
N GLN A 306 14.28 26.06 3.70
CA GLN A 306 15.29 26.88 4.36
C GLN A 306 16.64 26.85 3.60
N LEU A 307 17.08 25.66 3.17
CA LEU A 307 18.29 25.49 2.35
C LEU A 307 18.16 26.17 0.98
N ALA A 308 17.02 26.03 0.30
CA ALA A 308 16.78 26.58 -1.04
C ALA A 308 16.59 28.11 -1.06
N ARG A 309 16.12 28.72 0.04
CA ARG A 309 15.89 30.18 0.13
C ARG A 309 17.17 31.01 0.28
N GLY A 310 18.36 30.40 0.29
CA GLY A 310 19.63 31.11 0.36
C GLY A 310 19.77 32.03 1.57
N SER A 311 18.95 31.81 2.60
CA SER A 311 18.97 32.63 3.82
C SER A 311 20.25 32.31 4.58
N ALA A 312 20.88 33.35 5.13
CA ALA A 312 22.16 33.26 5.81
C ALA A 312 22.19 32.09 6.80
N ALA A 313 23.36 31.46 6.94
CA ALA A 313 23.60 30.26 7.75
C ALA A 313 22.75 30.29 9.02
N PRO A 314 21.98 29.22 9.31
CA PRO A 314 20.94 29.26 10.34
C PRO A 314 21.55 29.83 11.61
N GLN A 315 21.01 30.96 12.07
CA GLN A 315 21.28 31.40 13.43
C GLN A 315 20.88 30.22 14.30
N ARG A 316 21.90 29.55 14.85
CA ARG A 316 21.69 28.39 15.71
C ARG A 316 20.68 28.85 16.76
N PRO A 317 19.53 28.16 16.93
CA PRO A 317 18.52 28.60 17.89
C PRO A 317 19.23 28.82 19.22
N PRO A 318 19.02 29.97 19.91
CA PRO A 318 19.91 30.39 20.98
C PRO A 318 20.09 29.28 22.02
N ALA A 319 21.33 29.20 22.53
CA ALA A 319 21.76 28.12 23.39
C ALA A 319 20.92 28.13 24.68
N VAL A 320 20.20 27.04 24.94
CA VAL A 320 19.54 26.86 26.23
C VAL A 320 20.62 26.46 27.23
N TRP A 321 20.92 27.36 28.15
CA TRP A 321 21.83 27.12 29.25
C TRP A 321 21.06 26.62 30.46
N VAL A 322 21.63 25.64 31.16
CA VAL A 322 21.09 25.12 32.42
C VAL A 322 22.19 25.08 33.49
N CYS A 323 21.82 25.29 34.74
CA CYS A 323 22.67 25.11 35.90
C CYS A 323 21.96 24.26 36.97
N GLN A 324 22.73 23.55 37.80
CA GLN A 324 22.16 22.89 38.95
C GLN A 324 21.89 23.93 40.04
N LEU A 325 20.74 23.84 40.72
CA LEU A 325 20.42 24.65 41.89
C LEU A 325 20.60 23.82 43.16
N GLY A 326 21.27 24.41 44.14
CA GLY A 326 21.30 23.95 45.52
C GLY A 326 20.47 24.87 46.41
N SER A 327 19.98 24.33 47.53
CA SER A 327 19.36 25.13 48.58
C SER A 327 19.90 24.68 49.94
N PRO A 328 20.82 25.45 50.57
CA PRO A 328 21.36 25.12 51.89
C PRO A 328 20.32 25.14 53.01
N ASP A 329 19.22 25.88 52.81
CA ASP A 329 18.17 26.16 53.80
C ASP A 329 16.77 25.70 53.37
N GLY A 330 16.65 25.09 52.20
CA GLY A 330 15.39 24.66 51.58
C GLY A 330 14.47 25.81 51.11
N LYS A 331 14.96 27.05 51.09
CA LYS A 331 14.15 28.26 50.79
C LYS A 331 14.77 29.18 49.76
N ASN A 332 16.10 29.29 49.74
CA ASN A 332 16.85 30.09 48.78
C ASN A 332 17.62 29.16 47.83
N PHE A 333 17.54 29.43 46.53
CA PHE A 333 18.25 28.65 45.51
C PHE A 333 19.48 29.41 44.98
N GLU A 334 20.62 28.75 45.02
CA GLU A 334 21.89 29.24 44.45
C GLU A 334 22.40 28.27 43.39
N ALA A 335 23.09 28.78 42.38
CA ALA A 335 23.65 27.96 41.31
C ALA A 335 24.88 27.19 41.81
N ILE A 336 24.79 25.86 41.81
CA ILE A 336 25.92 24.96 42.05
C ILE A 336 26.60 24.69 40.70
N GLY A 337 27.81 25.23 40.55
CA GLY A 337 28.64 25.02 39.37
C GLY A 337 28.33 25.94 38.19
N ASN A 338 28.96 25.64 37.05
CA ASN A 338 28.89 26.48 35.85
C ASN A 338 27.72 26.06 34.93
N PRO A 339 26.98 27.02 34.33
CA PRO A 339 25.95 26.70 33.34
C PRO A 339 26.52 25.96 32.12
N PHE A 340 25.86 24.88 31.72
CA PHE A 340 26.17 24.08 30.54
C PHE A 340 25.07 24.17 29.48
N GLN A 341 25.41 23.90 28.22
CA GLN A 341 24.51 24.03 27.09
C GLN A 341 23.77 22.72 26.83
N VAL A 342 22.44 22.76 26.85
CA VAL A 342 21.58 21.67 26.37
C VAL A 342 21.49 21.73 24.85
N LYS A 343 21.62 20.57 24.20
CA LYS A 343 21.56 20.41 22.74
C LYS A 343 20.30 19.64 22.35
N GLY A 344 19.55 20.14 21.39
CA GLY A 344 18.36 19.47 20.87
C GLY A 344 17.30 20.44 20.36
N VAL A 345 16.27 19.90 19.73
CA VAL A 345 14.99 20.59 19.56
C VAL A 345 14.25 20.43 20.88
N LEU A 346 13.89 21.56 21.50
CA LEU A 346 13.19 21.63 22.77
C LEU A 346 12.00 22.54 22.54
N ALA A 347 10.78 22.01 22.68
CA ALA A 347 9.54 22.78 22.55
C ALA A 347 9.07 23.30 23.91
N ASN A 348 9.16 22.47 24.95
CA ASN A 348 8.66 22.75 26.30
C ASN A 348 9.64 22.32 27.41
N VAL A 349 9.28 22.61 28.65
CA VAL A 349 10.08 22.28 29.84
C VAL A 349 10.25 20.76 30.04
N ASP A 350 9.28 19.93 29.64
CA ASP A 350 9.44 18.47 29.65
C ASP A 350 10.54 17.97 28.68
N ASP A 351 10.63 18.52 27.47
CA ASP A 351 11.77 18.25 26.57
C ASP A 351 13.11 18.68 27.19
N LEU A 352 13.13 19.82 27.89
CA LEU A 352 14.32 20.29 28.61
C LEU A 352 14.72 19.35 29.74
N LYS A 353 13.76 18.82 30.52
CA LYS A 353 14.02 17.80 31.56
C LYS A 353 14.66 16.54 30.97
N LYS A 354 14.18 16.07 29.81
CA LYS A 354 14.72 14.87 29.12
C LYS A 354 16.12 15.09 28.54
N ALA A 355 16.45 16.32 28.17
CA ALA A 355 17.71 16.67 27.51
C ALA A 355 18.84 17.07 28.48
N ILE A 356 18.54 17.23 29.78
CA ILE A 356 19.54 17.33 30.86
C ILE A 356 20.13 15.92 31.09
N ASP A 357 21.29 15.71 30.47
CA ASP A 357 22.04 14.47 30.24
C ASP A 357 21.71 13.23 31.12
N PRO A 358 21.34 12.07 30.52
CA PRO A 358 21.21 10.80 31.22
C PRO A 358 22.52 10.22 31.79
N SER A 359 23.66 10.91 31.77
CA SER A 359 24.79 10.56 32.65
C SER A 359 24.48 10.76 34.14
N LEU A 360 23.45 11.54 34.48
CA LEU A 360 22.85 11.65 35.83
C LEU A 360 21.87 10.49 36.17
N SER A 361 21.95 9.34 35.47
CA SER A 361 20.94 8.25 35.46
C SER A 361 20.79 7.39 36.73
N ALA A 362 21.11 7.92 37.90
CA ALA A 362 20.50 7.43 39.14
C ALA A 362 19.04 7.93 39.31
N PHE A 363 18.60 8.90 38.50
CA PHE A 363 17.34 9.63 38.72
C PHE A 363 16.38 9.57 37.53
N GLN A 364 15.08 9.45 37.82
CA GLN A 364 14.02 9.59 36.83
C GLN A 364 13.81 11.08 36.51
N ALA A 365 13.75 11.44 35.23
CA ALA A 365 13.55 12.83 34.78
C ALA A 365 12.27 13.48 35.34
N SER A 366 11.24 12.68 35.66
CA SER A 366 10.00 13.09 36.34
C SER A 366 10.20 13.61 37.78
N LYS A 367 11.40 13.52 38.34
CA LYS A 367 11.76 14.03 39.68
C LYS A 367 12.62 15.29 39.64
N ILE A 368 12.89 15.83 38.45
CA ILE A 368 13.64 17.07 38.27
C ILE A 368 12.65 18.23 38.20
N ASP A 369 12.81 19.22 39.05
CA ASP A 369 12.09 20.49 38.97
C ASP A 369 12.95 21.53 38.25
N ILE A 370 12.35 22.21 37.27
CA ILE A 370 12.97 23.27 36.46
C ILE A 370 12.49 24.63 36.96
N TYR A 371 13.44 25.55 37.07
CA TYR A 371 13.25 26.91 37.55
C TYR A 371 13.80 27.91 36.53
N ARG A 372 13.15 29.07 36.42
CA ARG A 372 13.63 30.21 35.65
C ARG A 372 13.90 31.39 36.57
N ARG A 373 14.93 32.16 36.27
CA ARG A 373 15.26 33.38 36.99
C ARG A 373 14.39 34.55 36.51
N LYS A 374 13.68 35.22 37.42
CA LYS A 374 12.86 36.42 37.18
C LYS A 374 13.07 37.36 38.36
N ASP A 375 13.23 38.66 38.13
CA ASP A 375 13.40 39.70 39.17
C ASP A 375 14.42 39.36 40.28
N GLY A 376 15.50 38.66 39.90
CA GLY A 376 16.56 38.22 40.81
C GLY A 376 16.34 36.85 41.48
N GLY A 377 15.08 36.40 41.62
CA GLY A 377 14.70 35.13 42.25
C GLY A 377 14.48 33.97 41.27
N TRP A 378 14.34 32.75 41.79
CA TRP A 378 14.08 31.53 41.02
C TRP A 378 12.63 31.07 41.18
N PHE A 379 11.94 30.87 40.06
CA PHE A 379 10.53 30.48 40.01
C PHE A 379 10.38 29.16 39.26
N LYS A 380 9.64 28.20 39.83
CA LYS A 380 9.37 26.92 39.19
C LYS A 380 8.54 27.13 37.92
N GLU A 381 8.95 26.51 36.83
CA GLU A 381 8.22 26.53 35.55
C GLU A 381 7.37 25.27 35.40
N ASP A 382 6.24 25.39 34.70
CA ASP A 382 5.33 24.27 34.41
C ASP A 382 5.85 23.42 33.24
N GLU A 383 5.54 22.12 33.21
CA GLU A 383 6.06 21.17 32.21
C GLU A 383 5.62 21.49 30.78
N GLU A 384 4.43 22.08 30.60
CA GLU A 384 3.90 22.52 29.30
C GLU A 384 4.44 23.90 28.88
N SER A 385 5.16 24.61 29.75
CA SER A 385 5.70 25.94 29.46
C SER A 385 6.72 25.90 28.32
N ALA A 386 6.62 26.85 27.39
CA ALA A 386 7.56 27.00 26.30
C ALA A 386 8.97 27.35 26.82
N VAL A 387 10.02 26.73 26.25
CA VAL A 387 11.41 27.04 26.61
C VAL A 387 11.83 28.34 25.97
N ASP A 388 12.11 29.34 26.80
CA ASP A 388 12.67 30.61 26.39
C ASP A 388 14.18 30.47 26.17
N ARG A 389 14.65 30.90 25.00
CA ARG A 389 16.04 30.73 24.57
C ARG A 389 16.79 32.02 24.83
N GLY A 390 17.14 32.22 26.11
CA GLY A 390 17.84 33.40 26.59
C GLY A 390 19.13 33.72 25.83
N GLU A 391 19.56 34.98 25.90
CA GLU A 391 20.65 35.52 25.08
C GLU A 391 22.02 35.06 25.57
N SER A 392 22.16 34.71 26.86
CA SER A 392 23.43 34.47 27.51
C SER A 392 23.40 33.32 28.54
N LYS A 393 24.57 33.02 29.12
CA LYS A 393 24.69 32.11 30.28
C LYS A 393 24.00 32.66 31.55
N ALA A 394 23.78 33.97 31.65
CA ALA A 394 23.11 34.56 32.81
C ALA A 394 21.60 34.23 32.83
N ASP A 395 21.03 33.97 31.65
CA ASP A 395 19.62 33.66 31.43
C ASP A 395 19.32 32.15 31.54
N CYS A 396 20.21 31.41 32.20
CA CYS A 396 20.09 29.96 32.33
C CYS A 396 18.87 29.54 33.16
N TYR A 397 18.31 28.38 32.82
CA TYR A 397 17.39 27.66 33.69
C TYR A 397 18.17 27.02 34.84
N GLY A 398 17.53 26.91 35.99
CA GLY A 398 18.00 26.13 37.13
C GLY A 398 17.28 24.79 37.20
N PHE A 399 17.96 23.73 37.63
CA PHE A 399 17.31 22.46 37.94
C PHE A 399 17.71 21.93 39.32
N THR A 400 16.78 21.34 40.05
CA THR A 400 17.08 20.72 41.36
C THR A 400 17.10 19.19 41.26
N ILE A 401 17.89 18.56 42.14
CA ILE A 401 17.89 17.10 42.32
C ILE A 401 17.36 16.82 43.74
N PRO A 402 16.43 15.87 43.94
CA PRO A 402 15.87 15.57 45.26
C PRO A 402 16.92 15.24 46.32
N ALA A 403 16.70 15.70 47.56
CA ALA A 403 17.69 15.72 48.66
C ALA A 403 18.20 14.35 49.18
N GLY A 404 17.85 13.23 48.55
CA GLY A 404 18.46 11.91 48.81
C GLY A 404 19.61 11.55 47.86
N ALA A 405 19.94 12.42 46.90
CA ALA A 405 20.85 12.15 45.78
C ALA A 405 22.30 12.63 45.98
N ALA A 406 22.52 13.65 46.81
CA ALA A 406 23.77 14.43 46.83
C ALA A 406 24.96 13.75 47.55
N GLY A 407 24.82 12.47 47.95
CA GLY A 407 25.84 11.73 48.73
C GLY A 407 26.70 10.76 47.92
N ALA A 408 26.62 10.76 46.59
CA ALA A 408 27.35 9.83 45.72
C ALA A 408 27.86 10.52 44.43
N ALA A 409 28.88 11.37 44.59
CA ALA A 409 29.71 11.93 43.52
C ALA A 409 31.16 12.05 44.01
#